data_AF-A0A965AJ52-F1
#
_entry.id   AF-A0A965AJ52-F1
#
_cell.length_a   1.000
_cell.length_b   1.000
_cell.length_c   1.000
_cell.angle_alpha   90.00
_cell.angle_beta   90.00
_cell.angle_gamma   90.00
#
_symmetry.space_group_name_H-M   'P 1'
#
loop_
_entity.id
_entity.type
_entity.pdbx_description
1 polymer ?
#
loop_
_entity_poly.entity_id
_entity_poly.type
_entity_poly.pdbx_seq_one_letter_code
_entity_poly.pdbx_strand_id
1 'polypeptide(L)'
;MPPPVFSIFFEVAERLDLSEHPADFGQTLHSYGVESRPYVMLPFFGPSTARNAVGKGVDSFLNPISYFLELETRLYMKAAETVVGREAVLDELAELRKGSLDYYAAVRSAWFQNRARELRKGAPPPAENIDRLFADVK
;
A
#
# COMPACT_ATOMS: atom_id res chain seq x y z
N MET A 1 -25.23 20.12 11.28
CA MET A 1 -25.61 19.32 12.46
C MET A 1 -24.46 19.40 13.47
N PRO A 2 -24.57 20.07 14.63
CA PRO A 2 -23.50 20.14 15.63
C PRO A 2 -23.51 18.93 16.60
N PRO A 3 -22.39 18.63 17.30
CA PRO A 3 -21.78 17.30 17.25
C PRO A 3 -21.86 16.53 18.59
N PRO A 4 -21.88 15.19 18.58
CA PRO A 4 -21.59 14.43 19.79
C PRO A 4 -20.08 14.50 20.12
N VAL A 5 -19.74 14.19 21.38
CA VAL A 5 -18.38 14.15 22.01
C VAL A 5 -17.32 13.32 21.23
N PHE A 6 -17.75 12.72 20.11
CA PHE A 6 -17.07 12.04 19.02
C PHE A 6 -15.90 12.80 18.33
N SER A 7 -15.45 13.95 18.83
CA SER A 7 -14.25 14.75 18.46
C SER A 7 -13.11 14.02 17.72
N ILE A 8 -12.70 12.90 18.31
CA ILE A 8 -11.54 12.08 17.93
C ILE A 8 -11.89 11.11 16.77
N PHE A 9 -13.19 10.89 16.53
CA PHE A 9 -13.79 10.10 15.44
C PHE A 9 -14.22 10.96 14.23
N PHE A 10 -13.91 12.25 14.20
CA PHE A 10 -14.23 13.10 13.08
C PHE A 10 -12.98 13.34 12.24
N GLU A 11 -13.03 13.00 10.96
CA GLU A 11 -12.06 13.39 9.93
C GLU A 11 -12.08 14.92 9.77
N VAL A 12 -11.46 15.62 10.71
CA VAL A 12 -11.35 17.09 10.70
C VAL A 12 -10.56 17.55 9.48
N ALA A 13 -9.58 16.75 9.04
CA ALA A 13 -8.80 17.03 7.84
C ALA A 13 -9.68 17.08 6.59
N GLU A 14 -10.57 16.11 6.38
CA GLU A 14 -11.47 16.08 5.22
C GLU A 14 -12.46 17.26 5.25
N ARG A 15 -12.95 17.64 6.44
CA ARG A 15 -13.79 18.84 6.60
C ARG A 15 -13.07 20.15 6.26
N LEU A 16 -11.75 20.14 6.29
CA LEU A 16 -10.89 21.26 5.92
C LEU A 16 -10.35 21.11 4.49
N ASP A 17 -10.90 20.18 3.69
CA ASP A 17 -10.46 19.88 2.32
C ASP A 17 -8.99 19.42 2.24
N LEU A 18 -8.47 18.85 3.34
CA LEU A 18 -7.14 18.28 3.38
C LEU A 18 -7.23 16.79 3.04
N SER A 19 -6.81 16.46 1.82
CA SER A 19 -6.73 15.08 1.35
C SER A 19 -5.61 14.31 2.07
N GLU A 20 -5.89 13.08 2.47
CA GLU A 20 -4.87 12.18 2.99
C GLU A 20 -3.94 11.72 1.84
N HIS A 21 -2.64 11.77 2.10
CA HIS A 21 -1.62 11.30 1.17
C HIS A 21 -0.67 10.34 1.90
N PRO A 22 -0.97 9.02 1.91
CA PRO A 22 -0.13 8.06 2.58
C PRO A 22 1.25 7.98 1.89
N ALA A 23 2.29 8.32 2.63
CA ALA A 23 3.69 8.27 2.19
C ALA A 23 4.45 7.25 3.04
N ASP A 24 5.36 6.51 2.39
CA ASP A 24 6.21 5.51 3.03
C ASP A 24 7.67 5.64 2.58
N PHE A 25 8.60 5.08 3.35
CA PHE A 25 10.02 5.15 3.01
C PHE A 25 10.35 4.45 1.68
N GLY A 26 9.56 3.46 1.26
CA GLY A 26 9.68 2.85 -0.06
C GLY A 26 9.40 3.82 -1.23
N GLN A 27 8.46 4.76 -1.07
CA GLN A 27 8.22 5.83 -2.04
C GLN A 27 9.38 6.84 -2.02
N THR A 28 9.93 7.10 -0.83
CA THR A 28 11.13 7.92 -0.70
C THR A 28 12.28 7.30 -1.50
N LEU A 29 12.61 6.03 -1.27
CA LEU A 29 13.63 5.31 -2.04
C LEU A 29 13.34 5.28 -3.55
N HIS A 30 12.07 5.23 -3.96
CA HIS A 30 11.71 5.34 -5.37
C HIS A 30 12.13 6.68 -5.98
N SER A 31 11.92 7.79 -5.25
CA SER A 31 12.33 9.12 -5.72
C SER A 31 13.85 9.27 -5.88
N TYR A 32 14.63 8.47 -5.14
CA TYR A 32 16.09 8.36 -5.30
C TYR A 32 16.53 7.35 -6.37
N GLY A 33 15.60 6.81 -7.17
CA GLY A 33 15.92 5.90 -8.28
C GLY A 33 16.13 4.44 -7.86
N VAL A 34 15.81 4.05 -6.63
CA VAL A 34 15.91 2.65 -6.21
C VAL A 34 14.79 1.83 -6.85
N GLU A 35 15.18 0.82 -7.62
CA GLU A 35 14.26 -0.10 -8.26
C GLU A 35 13.51 -0.97 -7.25
N SER A 36 12.30 -1.38 -7.63
CA SER A 36 11.40 -2.15 -6.76
C SER A 36 11.47 -3.66 -7.03
N ARG A 37 12.43 -4.19 -7.79
CA ARG A 37 12.51 -5.63 -8.08
C ARG A 37 13.57 -6.27 -7.19
N PRO A 38 13.38 -7.50 -6.65
CA PRO A 38 12.32 -8.47 -6.92
C PRO A 38 11.03 -8.31 -6.07
N TYR A 39 9.93 -8.94 -6.54
CA TYR A 39 8.67 -9.11 -5.81
C TYR A 39 8.78 -10.23 -4.78
N VAL A 40 8.25 -10.01 -3.59
CA VAL A 40 8.25 -10.97 -2.49
C VAL A 40 6.89 -10.97 -1.78
N MET A 41 6.43 -12.15 -1.37
CA MET A 41 5.24 -12.27 -0.51
C MET A 41 5.73 -12.40 0.93
N LEU A 42 5.53 -11.35 1.74
CA LEU A 42 5.94 -11.38 3.13
C LEU A 42 4.93 -12.16 3.98
N PRO A 43 5.39 -13.02 4.90
CA PRO A 43 4.51 -13.62 5.90
C PRO A 43 3.78 -12.52 6.67
N PHE A 44 2.46 -12.64 6.82
CA PHE A 44 1.57 -11.69 7.51
C PHE A 44 1.42 -10.29 6.87
N PHE A 45 2.48 -9.71 6.28
CA PHE A 45 2.47 -8.37 5.69
C PHE A 45 2.01 -8.30 4.23
N GLY A 46 1.90 -9.45 3.57
CA GLY A 46 1.34 -9.55 2.22
C GLY A 46 2.33 -9.23 1.08
N PRO A 47 1.80 -8.87 -0.10
CA PRO A 47 2.58 -8.56 -1.29
C PRO A 47 3.52 -7.37 -1.06
N SER A 48 4.79 -7.51 -1.45
CA SER A 48 5.80 -6.46 -1.31
C SER A 48 6.92 -6.62 -2.33
N THR A 49 7.93 -5.76 -2.21
CA THR A 49 9.19 -5.85 -2.95
C THR A 49 10.36 -5.69 -2.00
N ALA A 50 11.58 -6.07 -2.43
CA ALA A 50 12.77 -5.91 -1.59
C ALA A 50 12.91 -4.49 -1.04
N ARG A 51 12.78 -3.47 -1.92
CA ARG A 51 12.81 -2.05 -1.52
C ARG A 51 11.71 -1.69 -0.52
N ASN A 52 10.46 -2.07 -0.81
CA ASN A 52 9.34 -1.73 0.07
C ASN A 52 9.38 -2.51 1.41
N ALA A 53 9.93 -3.71 1.43
CA ALA A 53 10.13 -4.49 2.66
C ALA A 53 11.14 -3.80 3.59
N VAL A 54 12.27 -3.32 3.02
CA VAL A 54 13.22 -2.48 3.76
C VAL A 54 12.55 -1.18 4.23
N GLY A 55 11.76 -0.55 3.35
CA GLY A 55 10.97 0.63 3.68
C GLY A 55 10.09 0.43 4.91
N LYS A 56 9.26 -0.62 4.92
CA LYS A 56 8.42 -0.98 6.07
C LYS A 56 9.22 -1.16 7.37
N GLY A 57 10.44 -1.71 7.28
CA GLY A 57 11.33 -1.84 8.44
C GLY A 57 11.78 -0.48 8.98
N VAL A 58 12.18 0.42 8.09
CA VAL A 58 12.56 1.81 8.44
C VAL A 58 11.37 2.57 8.99
N ASP A 59 10.20 2.50 8.34
CA ASP A 59 8.96 3.14 8.79
C ASP A 59 8.55 2.64 10.19
N SER A 60 8.70 1.34 10.45
CA SER A 60 8.43 0.76 11.77
C SER A 60 9.41 1.24 12.85
N PHE A 61 10.66 1.55 12.49
CA PHE A 61 11.65 2.08 13.41
C PHE A 61 11.41 3.57 13.69
N LEU A 62 11.03 4.34 12.67
CA LEU A 62 10.78 5.78 12.77
C LEU A 62 9.41 6.14 13.35
N ASN A 63 8.53 5.17 13.60
CA ASN A 63 7.21 5.43 14.15
C ASN A 63 7.32 5.94 15.61
N PRO A 64 6.95 7.19 15.92
CA PRO A 64 7.08 7.77 17.26
C PRO A 64 6.24 7.02 18.31
N ILE A 65 5.09 6.48 17.91
CA ILE A 65 4.18 5.71 18.79
C ILE A 65 4.90 4.48 19.36
N SER A 66 5.84 3.91 18.60
CA SER A 66 6.58 2.71 19.01
C SER A 66 7.52 2.92 20.21
N TYR A 67 7.85 4.18 20.53
CA TYR A 67 8.69 4.54 21.68
C TYR A 67 7.89 4.79 22.96
N PHE A 68 6.59 5.06 22.84
CA PHE A 68 5.70 5.31 23.98
C PHE A 68 4.93 4.08 24.44
N LEU A 69 4.79 3.08 23.57
CA LEU A 69 4.03 1.86 23.85
C LEU A 69 4.94 0.68 24.17
N GLU A 70 4.49 -0.14 25.12
CA GLU A 70 5.12 -1.41 25.45
C GLU A 70 5.04 -2.38 24.25
N LEU A 71 5.99 -3.32 24.21
CA LEU A 71 6.11 -4.29 23.12
C LEU A 71 4.83 -5.12 22.93
N GLU A 72 4.19 -5.51 24.03
CA GLU A 72 2.96 -6.30 24.02
C GLU A 72 1.81 -5.53 23.38
N THR A 73 1.58 -4.28 23.79
CA THR A 73 0.56 -3.41 23.19
C THR A 73 0.80 -3.22 21.69
N ARG A 74 2.05 -2.98 21.29
CA ARG A 74 2.42 -2.83 19.88
C ARG A 74 2.11 -4.10 19.07
N LEU A 75 2.39 -5.27 19.63
CA LEU A 75 2.11 -6.54 18.98
C LEU A 75 0.60 -6.76 18.82
N TYR A 76 -0.20 -6.46 19.86
CA TYR A 76 -1.66 -6.55 19.78
C TYR A 76 -2.25 -5.61 18.74
N MET A 77 -1.82 -4.36 18.71
CA MET A 77 -2.27 -3.41 17.68
C MET A 77 -1.89 -3.89 16.28
N LYS A 78 -0.65 -4.35 16.08
CA LYS A 78 -0.21 -4.86 14.77
C LYS A 78 -1.00 -6.09 14.33
N ALA A 79 -1.31 -6.99 15.26
CA ALA A 79 -2.15 -8.15 14.99
C ALA A 79 -3.57 -7.72 14.59
N ALA A 80 -4.17 -6.79 15.31
CA ALA A 80 -5.49 -6.25 15.00
C ALA A 80 -5.52 -5.58 13.61
N GLU A 81 -4.57 -4.69 13.32
CA GLU A 81 -4.42 -4.07 11.99
C GLU A 81 -4.28 -5.11 10.87
N THR A 82 -3.51 -6.17 11.11
CA THR A 82 -3.29 -7.22 10.11
C THR A 82 -4.58 -7.99 9.82
N VAL A 83 -5.38 -8.30 10.86
CA VAL A 83 -6.67 -8.96 10.71
C VAL A 83 -7.66 -8.07 9.99
N VAL A 84 -7.79 -6.82 10.42
CA VAL A 84 -8.71 -5.83 9.80
C VAL A 84 -8.33 -5.59 8.34
N GLY A 85 -7.05 -5.36 8.05
CA GLY A 85 -6.58 -5.13 6.69
C GLY A 85 -6.76 -6.33 5.77
N ARG A 86 -6.66 -7.56 6.31
CA ARG A 86 -6.95 -8.78 5.54
C ARG A 86 -8.44 -8.92 5.24
N GLU A 87 -9.30 -8.61 6.21
CA GLU A 87 -10.75 -8.69 6.03
C GLU A 87 -11.24 -7.71 4.98
N ALA A 88 -10.68 -6.49 4.95
CA ALA A 88 -11.03 -5.45 4.00
C ALA A 88 -10.78 -5.80 2.51
N VAL A 89 -10.07 -6.89 2.22
CA VAL A 89 -9.78 -7.35 0.85
C VAL A 89 -10.14 -8.83 0.64
N LEU A 90 -10.83 -9.45 1.60
CA LEU A 90 -11.01 -10.89 1.62
C LEU A 90 -11.87 -11.39 0.45
N ASP A 91 -12.95 -10.68 0.16
CA ASP A 91 -13.90 -11.02 -0.89
C ASP A 91 -13.29 -10.81 -2.28
N GLU A 92 -12.60 -9.69 -2.51
CA GLU A 92 -11.91 -9.39 -3.76
C GLU A 92 -10.83 -10.44 -4.06
N LEU A 93 -10.09 -10.86 -3.04
CA LEU A 93 -9.11 -11.93 -3.18
C LEU A 93 -9.76 -13.28 -3.47
N ALA A 94 -10.93 -13.56 -2.89
CA ALA A 94 -11.68 -14.78 -3.16
C ALA A 94 -12.22 -14.81 -4.60
N GLU A 95 -12.73 -13.70 -5.11
CA GLU A 95 -13.17 -13.55 -6.50
C GLU A 95 -11.99 -13.67 -7.47
N LEU A 96 -10.90 -12.95 -7.19
CA LEU A 96 -9.68 -13.01 -8.00
C LEU A 96 -9.14 -14.44 -8.09
N ARG A 97 -9.20 -15.20 -6.98
CA ARG A 97 -8.79 -16.60 -6.94
C ARG A 97 -9.68 -17.50 -7.79
N LYS A 98 -11.00 -17.28 -7.80
CA LYS A 98 -11.94 -18.07 -8.61
C LYS A 98 -11.79 -17.79 -10.10
N GLY A 99 -11.49 -16.55 -10.48
CA GLY A 99 -11.40 -16.11 -11.88
C GLY A 99 -10.01 -16.19 -12.51
N SER A 100 -8.94 -16.46 -11.74
CA SER A 100 -7.57 -16.48 -12.25
C SER A 100 -7.05 -17.90 -12.48
N LEU A 101 -6.29 -18.06 -13.57
CA LEU A 101 -5.54 -19.29 -13.84
C LEU A 101 -4.34 -19.44 -12.89
N ASP A 102 -3.65 -18.32 -12.63
CA ASP A 102 -2.57 -18.22 -11.64
C ASP A 102 -2.88 -17.08 -10.67
N TYR A 103 -3.35 -17.46 -9.49
CA TYR A 103 -3.69 -16.52 -8.41
C TYR A 103 -2.49 -15.68 -7.96
N TYR A 104 -1.30 -16.27 -7.90
CA TYR A 104 -0.12 -15.58 -7.43
C TYR A 104 0.34 -14.52 -8.43
N ALA A 105 0.35 -14.86 -9.73
CA ALA A 105 0.63 -13.90 -10.79
C ALA A 105 -0.42 -12.78 -10.86
N ALA A 106 -1.70 -13.11 -10.63
CA ALA A 106 -2.77 -12.13 -10.58
C ALA A 106 -2.60 -11.13 -9.42
N VAL A 107 -2.35 -11.62 -8.20
CA VAL A 107 -2.09 -10.78 -7.02
C VAL A 107 -0.85 -9.91 -7.23
N ARG A 108 0.24 -10.49 -7.75
CA ARG A 108 1.47 -9.75 -8.07
C ARG A 108 1.19 -8.60 -9.05
N SER A 109 0.44 -8.87 -10.11
CA SER A 109 0.12 -7.88 -11.14
C SER A 109 -0.75 -6.75 -10.58
N ALA A 110 -1.80 -7.10 -9.84
CA ALA A 110 -2.65 -6.13 -9.16
C ALA A 110 -1.85 -5.25 -8.19
N TRP A 111 -0.94 -5.85 -7.41
CA TRP A 111 -0.07 -5.11 -6.50
C TRP A 111 0.82 -4.10 -7.22
N PHE A 112 1.47 -4.49 -8.34
CA PHE A 112 2.32 -3.57 -9.11
C PHE A 112 1.52 -2.43 -9.73
N GLN A 113 0.30 -2.70 -10.23
CA GLN A 113 -0.59 -1.68 -10.75
C GLN A 113 -0.99 -0.69 -9.65
N ASN A 114 -1.34 -1.20 -8.47
CA ASN A 114 -1.66 -0.40 -7.29
C ASN A 114 -0.47 0.47 -6.87
N ARG A 115 0.72 -0.11 -6.76
CA ARG A 115 1.92 0.60 -6.36
C ARG A 115 2.32 1.66 -7.39
N ALA A 116 2.19 1.37 -8.69
CA ALA A 116 2.45 2.36 -9.74
C ALA A 116 1.49 3.56 -9.62
N ARG A 117 0.24 3.35 -9.20
CA ARG A 117 -0.73 4.43 -8.96
C ARG A 117 -0.34 5.28 -7.75
N GLU A 118 0.07 4.66 -6.65
CA GLU A 118 0.57 5.36 -5.45
C GLU A 118 1.78 6.25 -5.77
N LEU A 119 2.77 5.71 -6.49
CA LEU A 119 3.99 6.44 -6.85
C LEU A 119 3.71 7.63 -7.78
N ARG A 120 2.63 7.56 -8.56
CA ARG A 120 2.16 8.66 -9.42
C ARG A 120 1.36 9.73 -8.66
N LYS A 121 1.03 9.53 -7.38
CA LYS A 121 0.20 10.44 -6.58
C LYS A 121 -1.12 10.82 -7.27
N GLY A 122 -1.74 9.85 -7.95
CA GLY A 122 -2.99 10.08 -8.70
C GLY A 122 -2.81 10.71 -10.09
N ALA A 123 -1.58 11.00 -10.53
CA ALA A 123 -1.33 11.42 -11.91
C ALA A 123 -1.74 10.30 -12.90
N PRO A 124 -2.31 10.65 -14.07
CA PRO A 124 -2.63 9.68 -15.10
C PRO A 124 -1.38 8.88 -15.48
N PRO A 125 -1.54 7.61 -15.93
CA PRO A 125 -0.42 6.87 -16.48
C PRO A 125 0.27 7.72 -17.54
N PRO A 126 1.62 7.72 -17.60
CA PRO A 126 2.28 8.33 -18.74
C PRO A 126 1.61 7.76 -19.98
N ALA A 127 1.25 8.64 -20.92
CA ALA A 127 0.82 8.21 -22.23
C ALA A 127 2.00 7.45 -22.83
N GLU A 128 2.03 6.14 -22.58
CA GLU A 128 2.93 5.23 -23.24
C GLU A 128 2.71 5.52 -24.72
N ASN A 129 3.79 5.86 -25.44
CA ASN A 129 3.74 6.08 -26.87
C ASN A 129 3.13 4.80 -27.45
N ILE A 130 1.82 4.84 -27.69
CA ILE A 130 1.04 3.76 -28.32
C ILE A 130 1.73 3.32 -29.60
N ASP A 131 2.44 4.24 -30.24
CA ASP A 131 3.31 4.04 -31.39
C ASP A 131 4.42 2.99 -31.19
N ARG A 132 4.99 2.86 -29.97
CA ARG A 132 6.02 1.84 -29.68
C ARG A 132 5.45 0.44 -29.48
N LEU A 133 4.24 0.33 -28.93
CA LEU A 133 3.54 -0.96 -28.75
C LEU A 133 3.16 -1.59 -30.11
N PHE A 134 2.97 -0.77 -31.14
CA PHE A 134 2.70 -1.22 -32.51
C PHE A 134 3.94 -1.22 -33.43
N ALA A 135 5.05 -0.59 -33.03
CA ALA A 135 6.30 -0.60 -33.78
C ALA A 135 6.97 -1.98 -33.80
N ASP A 136 6.80 -2.77 -32.72
CA ASP A 136 7.36 -4.12 -32.59
C ASP A 136 6.49 -5.20 -33.29
N VAL A 137 5.38 -4.80 -33.94
CA VAL A 137 4.44 -5.70 -34.63
C VAL A 137 4.61 -5.63 -36.16
N LYS A 138 5.72 -5.06 -36.66
CA LYS A 138 5.99 -4.96 -38.10
C LYS A 138 7.26 -5.67 -38.53
#